data_AF-A0A816TZ31-F1
#
_entry.id   AF-A0A816TZ31-F1
#
_cell.length_a   1.000
_cell.length_b   1.000
_cell.length_c   1.000
_cell.angle_alpha   90.00
_cell.angle_beta   90.00
_cell.angle_gamma   90.00
#
_symmetry.space_group_name_H-M   'P 1'
#
loop_
_entity.id
_entity.type
_entity.pdbx_description
1 polymer ?
#
loop_
_entity_poly.entity_id
_entity_poly.type
_entity_poly.pdbx_seq_one_letter_code
_entity_poly.pdbx_strand_id
1 'polypeptide(L)'
;MKNISEIIDNNSIINRNNNDTNKHMNYRQPMYLTRSSSILYQILNKTLNYSIKKKDEKQFINVRLQLLDQQYCLEMDRQLWQSYLDIGLQQHLWPDQFYTMAKTNDFDLCKQYVMNYIENNKKQLNHCQFELTKQEQKFQTCQIKELSFEQMEQRLKELVDRERKYLSKRNNDRLIKFKDDISEKQRLTTISTTSPMNNQEVNPFAF
;
A
#
# COMPACT_ATOMS: atom_id res chain seq x y z
N MET A 1 28.09 -29.74 13.08
CA MET A 1 28.07 -28.68 12.05
C MET A 1 27.10 -29.12 10.97
N LYS A 2 25.94 -28.46 10.81
CA LYS A 2 24.96 -28.80 9.78
C LYS A 2 25.12 -27.86 8.58
N ASN A 3 25.12 -28.46 7.39
CA ASN A 3 25.41 -27.85 6.10
C ASN A 3 24.42 -26.72 5.74
N ILE A 4 24.97 -25.59 5.28
CA ILE A 4 24.25 -24.38 4.85
C ILE A 4 23.60 -24.55 3.45
N SER A 5 23.78 -25.71 2.80
CA SER A 5 23.30 -25.99 1.44
C SER A 5 21.80 -26.25 1.32
N GLU A 6 21.04 -26.40 2.41
CA GLU A 6 19.58 -26.63 2.37
C GLU A 6 18.73 -25.35 2.45
N ILE A 7 19.33 -24.15 2.52
CA ILE A 7 18.62 -22.88 2.75
C ILE A 7 18.40 -22.07 1.45
N ILE A 8 18.60 -22.67 0.27
CA ILE A 8 18.55 -21.94 -1.01
C ILE A 8 17.14 -21.91 -1.64
N ASP A 9 16.19 -22.78 -1.26
CA ASP A 9 14.93 -22.91 -2.02
C ASP A 9 13.77 -22.01 -1.57
N ASN A 10 13.87 -21.30 -0.44
CA ASN A 10 12.76 -20.48 0.06
C ASN A 10 12.60 -19.11 -0.65
N ASN A 11 13.59 -18.68 -1.44
CA ASN A 11 13.49 -17.44 -2.22
C ASN A 11 12.58 -17.56 -3.45
N SER A 12 12.19 -18.78 -3.84
CA SER A 12 11.29 -19.00 -4.99
C SER A 12 9.80 -18.89 -4.64
N ILE A 13 9.44 -18.96 -3.35
CA ILE A 13 8.03 -19.05 -2.90
C ILE A 13 7.40 -17.66 -2.74
N ILE A 14 8.19 -16.64 -2.37
CA ILE A 14 7.67 -15.27 -2.15
C ILE A 14 7.23 -14.61 -3.47
N ASN A 15 7.78 -15.05 -4.62
CA ASN A 15 7.47 -14.47 -5.93
C ASN A 15 6.32 -15.15 -6.70
N ARG A 16 5.82 -16.32 -6.25
CA ARG A 16 4.85 -17.11 -7.06
C ARG A 16 3.37 -16.92 -6.68
N ASN A 17 3.06 -16.44 -5.48
CA ASN A 17 1.67 -16.37 -5.00
C ASN A 17 0.98 -15.00 -5.15
N ASN A 18 1.63 -14.01 -5.79
CA ASN A 18 1.10 -12.64 -5.88
C ASN A 18 0.44 -12.28 -7.22
N ASN A 19 0.30 -13.24 -8.16
CA ASN A 19 0.01 -12.90 -9.55
C ASN A 19 -1.46 -12.70 -9.93
N ASP A 20 -2.43 -13.09 -9.09
CA ASP A 20 -3.85 -13.02 -9.52
C ASP A 20 -4.69 -11.89 -8.88
N THR A 21 -4.22 -11.21 -7.83
CA THR A 21 -4.97 -10.10 -7.19
C THR A 21 -4.31 -8.72 -7.33
N ASN A 22 -3.08 -8.63 -7.84
CA ASN A 22 -2.30 -7.37 -7.83
C ASN A 22 -2.20 -6.63 -9.17
N LYS A 23 -2.94 -7.03 -10.21
CA LYS A 23 -2.88 -6.36 -11.54
C LYS A 23 -3.25 -4.86 -11.51
N HIS A 24 -3.87 -4.36 -10.45
CA HIS A 24 -4.22 -2.93 -10.32
C HIS A 24 -3.15 -2.06 -9.64
N MET A 25 -2.08 -2.64 -9.11
CA MET A 25 -1.09 -1.89 -8.35
C MET A 25 0.21 -1.74 -9.14
N ASN A 26 0.27 -0.69 -9.95
CA ASN A 26 1.54 -0.13 -10.47
C ASN A 26 2.35 0.48 -9.32
N TYR A 27 2.83 -0.36 -8.38
CA TYR A 27 3.88 0.07 -7.47
C TYR A 27 5.16 0.19 -8.28
N ARG A 28 5.57 1.42 -8.57
CA ARG A 28 6.92 1.66 -9.07
C ARG A 28 7.87 1.14 -7.99
N GLN A 29 8.73 0.19 -8.37
CA GLN A 29 9.79 -0.26 -7.46
C GLN A 29 10.58 0.96 -6.98
N PRO A 30 10.95 1.02 -5.69
CA PRO A 30 11.65 2.17 -5.17
C PRO A 30 13.04 2.25 -5.78
N MET A 31 13.54 3.48 -5.97
CA MET A 31 14.79 3.68 -6.69
C MET A 31 15.95 2.90 -6.07
N TYR A 32 16.01 2.78 -4.74
CA TYR A 32 17.10 2.07 -4.06
C TYR A 32 17.06 0.55 -4.18
N LEU A 33 15.92 -0.07 -4.50
CA LEU A 33 15.83 -1.50 -4.86
C LEU A 33 16.11 -1.75 -6.36
N THR A 34 15.97 -0.71 -7.19
CA THR A 34 16.33 -0.76 -8.62
C THR A 34 17.76 -0.32 -8.92
N ARG A 35 18.43 0.33 -7.96
CA ARG A 35 19.82 0.78 -8.08
C ARG A 35 20.75 -0.43 -7.96
N SER A 36 21.94 -0.31 -8.56
CA SER A 36 22.99 -1.31 -8.35
C SER A 36 23.30 -1.44 -6.87
N SER A 37 23.57 -2.66 -6.39
CA SER A 37 23.86 -2.92 -4.99
C SER A 37 25.02 -2.05 -4.48
N SER A 38 25.98 -1.72 -5.34
CA SER A 38 27.08 -0.79 -5.03
C SER A 38 26.58 0.59 -4.57
N ILE A 39 25.64 1.20 -5.30
CA ILE A 39 25.10 2.53 -4.96
C ILE A 39 24.28 2.46 -3.68
N LEU A 40 23.46 1.41 -3.51
CA LEU A 40 22.70 1.19 -2.28
C LEU A 40 23.63 1.15 -1.06
N TYR A 41 24.71 0.36 -1.12
CA TYR A 41 25.64 0.28 0.00
C TYR A 41 26.49 1.54 0.18
N GLN A 42 26.76 2.32 -0.86
CA GLN A 42 27.38 3.63 -0.70
C GLN A 42 26.48 4.60 0.08
N ILE A 43 25.18 4.60 -0.21
CA ILE A 43 24.19 5.39 0.53
C ILE A 43 24.10 4.88 1.97
N LEU A 44 23.92 3.57 2.16
CA LEU A 44 23.80 2.97 3.48
C LEU A 44 25.06 3.17 4.33
N ASN A 45 26.26 3.05 3.75
CA ASN A 45 27.48 3.26 4.51
C ASN A 45 27.60 4.70 5.03
N LYS A 46 27.16 5.69 4.23
CA LYS A 46 27.07 7.09 4.67
C LYS A 46 25.97 7.27 5.73
N THR A 47 24.79 6.68 5.51
CA THR A 47 23.63 6.83 6.40
C THR A 47 23.84 6.12 7.75
N LEU A 48 24.54 4.97 7.77
CA LEU A 48 24.82 4.21 8.98
C LEU A 48 26.12 4.64 9.66
N ASN A 49 26.92 5.50 9.03
CA ASN A 49 28.29 5.83 9.44
C ASN A 49 29.12 4.56 9.72
N TYR A 50 28.90 3.52 8.91
CA TYR A 50 29.40 2.16 9.13
C TYR A 50 29.69 1.51 7.78
N SER A 51 30.79 0.77 7.66
CA SER A 51 31.15 0.09 6.42
C SER A 51 30.62 -1.34 6.41
N ILE A 52 29.52 -1.57 5.67
CA ILE A 52 28.94 -2.90 5.50
C ILE A 52 29.84 -3.74 4.60
N LYS A 53 30.63 -4.63 5.20
CA LYS A 53 31.62 -5.45 4.47
C LYS A 53 31.19 -6.92 4.36
N LYS A 54 30.61 -7.48 5.42
CA LYS A 54 30.31 -8.92 5.52
C LYS A 54 29.13 -9.32 4.63
N LYS A 55 29.22 -10.49 3.98
CA LYS A 55 28.15 -11.00 3.10
C LYS A 55 26.83 -11.19 3.86
N ASP A 56 26.89 -11.74 5.07
CA ASP A 56 25.70 -12.03 5.87
C ASP A 56 25.00 -10.74 6.33
N GLU A 57 25.78 -9.70 6.63
CA GLU A 57 25.27 -8.39 7.00
C GLU A 57 24.58 -7.70 5.81
N LYS A 58 25.21 -7.76 4.62
CA LYS A 58 24.62 -7.30 3.37
C LYS A 58 23.28 -7.99 3.09
N GLN A 59 23.23 -9.31 3.28
CA GLN A 59 22.02 -10.10 3.10
C GLN A 59 20.94 -9.72 4.11
N PHE A 60 21.30 -9.58 5.38
CA PHE A 60 20.40 -9.14 6.44
C PHE A 60 19.76 -7.79 6.09
N ILE A 61 20.59 -6.78 5.77
CA ILE A 61 20.14 -5.42 5.47
C ILE A 61 19.24 -5.39 4.23
N ASN A 62 19.56 -6.15 3.18
CA ASN A 62 18.72 -6.20 1.97
C ASN A 62 17.32 -6.73 2.28
N VAL A 63 17.23 -7.86 2.97
CA VAL A 63 15.94 -8.46 3.32
C VAL A 63 15.18 -7.54 4.29
N ARG A 64 15.87 -6.91 5.25
CA ARG A 64 15.27 -5.95 6.18
C ARG A 64 14.67 -4.76 5.44
N LEU A 65 15.43 -4.16 4.52
CA LEU A 65 14.98 -3.04 3.70
C LEU A 65 13.76 -3.40 2.83
N GLN A 66 13.76 -4.58 2.22
CA GLN A 66 12.62 -5.05 1.43
C GLN A 66 11.35 -5.18 2.30
N LEU A 67 11.48 -5.74 3.50
CA LEU A 67 10.35 -5.88 4.43
C LEU A 67 9.84 -4.53 4.93
N LEU A 68 10.74 -3.61 5.30
CA LEU A 68 10.37 -2.26 5.72
C LEU A 68 9.68 -1.47 4.60
N ASP A 69 10.18 -1.59 3.36
CA ASP A 69 9.56 -0.98 2.19
C ASP A 69 8.16 -1.51 1.92
N GLN A 70 8.00 -2.84 1.97
CA GLN A 70 6.72 -3.50 1.79
C GLN A 70 5.73 -3.08 2.88
N GLN A 71 6.18 -3.07 4.15
CA GLN A 71 5.37 -2.63 5.28
C GLN A 71 4.88 -1.19 5.08
N TYR A 72 5.78 -0.27 4.70
CA TYR A 72 5.44 1.12 4.46
C TYR A 72 4.37 1.25 3.35
N CYS A 73 4.57 0.58 2.22
CA CYS A 73 3.63 0.65 1.10
C CYS A 73 2.25 0.12 1.49
N LEU A 74 2.19 -1.07 2.10
CA LEU A 74 0.94 -1.66 2.55
C LEU A 74 0.18 -0.77 3.54
N GLU A 75 0.90 -0.11 4.46
CA GLU A 75 0.30 0.80 5.42
C GLU A 75 -0.28 2.05 4.74
N MET A 76 0.47 2.65 3.82
CA MET A 76 0.00 3.81 3.05
C MET A 76 -1.25 3.49 2.23
N ASP A 77 -1.31 2.32 1.58
CA ASP A 77 -2.50 1.93 0.82
C ASP A 77 -3.65 1.55 1.74
N ARG A 78 -3.41 0.83 2.85
CA ARG A 78 -4.46 0.55 3.85
C ARG A 78 -5.12 1.84 4.33
N GLN A 79 -4.35 2.88 4.63
CA GLN A 79 -4.86 4.18 5.05
C GLN A 79 -5.70 4.88 3.97
N LEU A 80 -5.24 4.82 2.70
CA LEU A 80 -5.99 5.38 1.58
C LEU A 80 -7.35 4.67 1.39
N TRP A 81 -7.34 3.34 1.36
CA TRP A 81 -8.58 2.56 1.20
C TRP A 81 -9.52 2.73 2.39
N GLN A 82 -8.99 2.84 3.61
CA GLN A 82 -9.80 3.19 4.78
C GLN A 82 -10.46 4.56 4.61
N SER A 83 -9.71 5.56 4.12
CA SER A 83 -10.28 6.90 3.87
C SER A 83 -11.40 6.87 2.82
N TYR A 84 -11.24 6.06 1.76
CA TYR A 84 -12.32 5.84 0.80
C TYR A 84 -13.54 5.21 1.45
N LEU A 85 -13.33 4.18 2.28
CA LEU A 85 -14.41 3.51 2.99
C LEU A 85 -15.19 4.49 3.85
N ASP A 86 -14.50 5.26 4.68
CA ASP A 86 -15.11 6.18 5.63
C ASP A 86 -15.94 7.26 4.91
N ILE A 87 -15.40 7.84 3.85
CA ILE A 87 -16.12 8.86 3.06
C ILE A 87 -17.33 8.23 2.35
N GLY A 88 -17.18 7.07 1.71
CA GLY A 88 -18.28 6.43 1.00
C GLY A 88 -19.42 6.00 1.93
N LEU A 89 -19.11 5.61 3.16
CA LEU A 89 -20.10 5.35 4.21
C LEU A 89 -20.79 6.63 4.68
N GLN A 90 -20.03 7.71 4.92
CA GLN A 90 -20.59 9.00 5.36
C GLN A 90 -21.54 9.61 4.32
N GLN A 91 -21.20 9.49 3.03
CA GLN A 91 -21.97 10.07 1.93
C GLN A 91 -22.99 9.09 1.33
N HIS A 92 -23.00 7.84 1.80
CA HIS A 92 -23.78 6.72 1.25
C HIS A 92 -23.69 6.64 -0.29
N LEU A 93 -22.50 6.84 -0.82
CA LEU A 93 -22.26 6.94 -2.26
C LEU A 93 -20.84 6.49 -2.62
N TRP A 94 -20.73 5.86 -3.80
CA TRP A 94 -19.44 5.55 -4.42
C TRP A 94 -19.30 6.24 -5.78
N PRO A 95 -18.08 6.68 -6.16
CA PRO A 95 -17.76 7.01 -7.54
C PRO A 95 -17.97 5.81 -8.47
N ASP A 96 -18.33 6.06 -9.73
CA ASP A 96 -18.60 4.99 -10.73
C ASP A 96 -17.40 4.09 -10.98
N GLN A 97 -16.19 4.63 -10.83
CA GLN A 97 -14.96 3.86 -10.91
C GLN A 97 -14.92 2.71 -9.88
N PHE A 98 -15.44 2.91 -8.66
CA PHE A 98 -15.43 1.89 -7.61
C PHE A 98 -16.44 0.78 -7.88
N TYR A 99 -17.64 1.15 -8.35
CA TYR A 99 -18.63 0.19 -8.85
C TYR A 99 -18.06 -0.66 -9.99
N THR A 100 -17.35 -0.03 -10.92
CA THR A 100 -16.67 -0.73 -12.02
C THR A 100 -15.60 -1.70 -11.51
N MET A 101 -14.77 -1.28 -10.55
CA MET A 101 -13.74 -2.14 -9.94
C MET A 101 -14.36 -3.32 -9.19
N ALA A 102 -15.43 -3.08 -8.43
CA ALA A 102 -16.16 -4.09 -7.68
C ALA A 102 -17.08 -4.95 -8.57
N LYS A 103 -17.23 -4.60 -9.87
CA LYS A 103 -18.11 -5.25 -10.84
C LYS A 103 -19.56 -5.35 -10.36
N THR A 104 -20.04 -4.29 -9.72
CA THR A 104 -21.38 -4.19 -9.14
C THR A 104 -21.85 -2.75 -9.18
N ASN A 105 -23.16 -2.53 -9.20
CA ASN A 105 -23.79 -1.23 -8.94
C ASN A 105 -24.41 -1.15 -7.54
N ASP A 106 -24.36 -2.25 -6.78
CA ASP A 106 -24.88 -2.35 -5.42
C ASP A 106 -23.91 -1.72 -4.41
N PHE A 107 -24.43 -0.85 -3.55
CA PHE A 107 -23.64 -0.12 -2.57
C PHE A 107 -22.95 -1.05 -1.56
N ASP A 108 -23.67 -2.05 -1.05
CA ASP A 108 -23.17 -2.96 -0.02
C ASP A 108 -22.15 -3.94 -0.58
N LEU A 109 -22.34 -4.43 -1.80
CA LEU A 109 -21.34 -5.25 -2.49
C LEU A 109 -20.06 -4.46 -2.79
N CYS A 110 -20.18 -3.19 -3.19
CA CYS A 110 -19.03 -2.30 -3.38
C CYS A 110 -18.29 -2.03 -2.05
N LYS A 111 -19.04 -1.80 -0.97
CA LYS A 111 -18.50 -1.69 0.39
C LYS A 111 -17.74 -2.95 0.81
N GLN A 112 -18.32 -4.14 0.60
CA GLN A 112 -17.67 -5.41 0.92
C GLN A 112 -16.37 -5.60 0.13
N TYR A 113 -16.35 -5.22 -1.15
CA TYR A 113 -15.14 -5.22 -1.95
C TYR A 113 -14.03 -4.35 -1.33
N VAL A 114 -14.34 -3.11 -0.93
CA VAL A 114 -13.38 -2.21 -0.26
C VAL A 114 -12.90 -2.78 1.07
N MET A 115 -13.82 -3.30 1.90
CA MET A 115 -13.47 -3.92 3.19
C MET A 115 -12.54 -5.13 3.02
N ASN A 116 -12.80 -5.99 2.03
CA ASN A 116 -11.96 -7.14 1.73
C ASN A 116 -10.54 -6.71 1.32
N TYR A 117 -10.42 -5.62 0.56
CA TYR A 117 -9.12 -5.07 0.18
C TYR A 117 -8.32 -4.60 1.41
N ILE A 118 -8.97 -3.86 2.32
CA ILE A 118 -8.37 -3.39 3.58
C ILE A 118 -7.92 -4.58 4.43
N GLU A 119 -8.76 -5.60 4.55
CA GLU A 119 -8.46 -6.80 5.34
C GLU A 119 -7.29 -7.60 4.76
N ASN A 120 -7.21 -7.71 3.44
CA ASN A 120 -6.07 -8.32 2.77
C ASN A 120 -4.76 -7.56 3.06
N ASN A 121 -4.79 -6.22 3.03
CA ASN A 121 -3.62 -5.41 3.39
C ASN A 121 -3.21 -5.62 4.85
N LYS A 122 -4.17 -5.70 5.79
CA LYS A 122 -3.89 -6.00 7.21
C LYS A 122 -3.21 -7.36 7.39
N LYS A 123 -3.70 -8.40 6.70
CA LYS A 123 -3.07 -9.73 6.74
C LYS A 123 -1.62 -9.71 6.24
N GLN A 124 -1.38 -9.00 5.14
CA GLN A 124 -0.02 -8.84 4.61
C GLN A 124 0.89 -8.03 5.55
N LEU A 125 0.38 -6.97 6.16
CA LEU A 125 1.12 -6.19 7.17
C LEU A 125 1.52 -7.05 8.36
N ASN A 126 0.60 -7.86 8.88
CA ASN A 126 0.87 -8.78 9.97
C ASN A 126 1.97 -9.79 9.60
N HIS A 127 1.95 -10.30 8.37
CA HIS A 127 2.99 -11.19 7.86
C HIS A 127 4.36 -10.48 7.77
N CYS A 128 4.41 -9.27 7.21
CA CYS A 128 5.64 -8.46 7.17
C CYS A 128 6.19 -8.22 8.58
N GLN A 129 5.34 -7.87 9.53
CA GLN A 129 5.73 -7.62 10.91
C GLN A 129 6.28 -8.88 11.59
N PHE A 130 5.68 -10.04 11.33
CA PHE A 130 6.19 -11.31 11.80
C PHE A 130 7.61 -11.61 11.27
N GLU A 131 7.84 -11.44 9.96
CA GLU A 131 9.16 -11.68 9.37
C GLU A 131 10.21 -10.67 9.84
N LEU A 132 9.83 -9.42 10.08
CA LEU A 132 10.69 -8.42 10.73
C LEU A 132 11.09 -8.89 12.14
N THR A 133 10.15 -9.28 12.99
CA THR A 133 10.46 -9.76 14.35
C THR A 133 11.39 -10.98 14.33
N LYS A 134 11.16 -11.91 13.40
CA LYS A 134 12.01 -13.10 13.21
C LYS A 134 13.43 -12.74 12.80
N GLN A 135 13.61 -11.73 11.95
CA GLN A 135 14.95 -11.22 11.62
C GLN A 135 15.64 -10.59 12.81
N GLU A 136 14.93 -9.82 13.63
CA GLU A 136 15.47 -9.20 14.84
C GLU A 136 16.00 -10.25 15.82
N GLN A 137 15.24 -11.32 16.07
CA GLN A 137 15.68 -12.45 16.89
C GLN A 137 16.95 -13.13 16.34
N LYS A 138 17.06 -13.26 15.01
CA LYS A 138 18.28 -13.76 14.36
C LYS A 138 19.45 -12.80 14.53
N PHE A 139 19.21 -11.49 14.46
CA PHE A 139 20.25 -10.49 14.68
C PHE A 139 20.80 -10.55 16.11
N GLN A 140 19.93 -10.75 17.12
CA GLN A 140 20.37 -10.89 18.51
C GLN A 140 21.24 -12.14 18.75
N THR A 141 21.06 -13.19 17.95
CA THR A 141 21.84 -14.45 18.06
C THR A 141 23.09 -14.45 17.19
N CYS A 142 23.15 -13.66 16.12
CA CYS A 142 24.32 -13.46 15.28
C CYS A 142 25.07 -12.19 15.72
N GLN A 143 26.22 -12.33 16.38
CA GLN A 143 27.04 -11.22 16.91
C GLN A 143 27.54 -10.21 15.83
N ILE A 144 26.65 -9.40 15.27
CA ILE A 144 26.99 -8.20 14.48
C ILE A 144 27.26 -7.09 15.50
N LYS A 145 28.48 -7.10 16.06
CA LYS A 145 28.86 -6.36 17.28
C LYS A 145 29.11 -4.86 17.11
N GLU A 146 29.18 -4.34 15.87
CA GLU A 146 29.71 -2.99 15.63
C GLU A 146 28.65 -1.89 15.52
N LEU A 147 27.38 -2.22 15.27
CA LEU A 147 26.26 -1.27 15.22
C LEU A 147 25.08 -1.84 16.03
N SER A 148 24.43 -1.03 16.87
CA SER A 148 23.25 -1.50 17.58
C SER A 148 22.10 -1.76 16.59
N PHE A 149 21.30 -2.79 16.85
CA PHE A 149 20.14 -3.11 16.02
C PHE A 149 19.20 -1.91 15.87
N GLU A 150 18.96 -1.19 16.96
CA GLU A 150 18.08 -0.02 16.99
C GLU A 150 18.58 1.12 16.09
N GLN A 151 19.88 1.41 16.10
CA GLN A 151 20.47 2.41 15.21
C GLN A 151 20.34 1.99 13.74
N MET A 152 20.58 0.72 13.44
CA MET A 152 20.40 0.18 12.09
C MET A 152 18.94 0.35 11.65
N GLU A 153 18.01 -0.14 12.45
CA GLU A 153 16.57 -0.11 12.19
C GLU A 153 16.08 1.30 11.91
N GLN A 154 16.43 2.26 12.76
CA GLN A 154 16.04 3.66 12.61
C GLN A 154 16.53 4.24 11.27
N ARG A 155 17.79 3.99 10.91
CA ARG A 155 18.38 4.51 9.67
C ARG A 155 17.81 3.86 8.42
N LEU A 156 17.46 2.58 8.49
CA LEU A 156 16.78 1.90 7.38
C LEU A 156 15.36 2.44 7.19
N LYS A 157 14.61 2.68 8.28
CA LYS A 157 13.28 3.31 8.23
C LYS A 157 13.34 4.71 7.62
N GLU A 158 14.26 5.55 8.07
CA GLU A 158 14.46 6.90 7.51
C GLU A 158 14.76 6.88 6.01
N LEU A 159 15.51 5.87 5.54
CA LEU A 159 15.78 5.70 4.11
C LEU A 159 14.50 5.35 3.34
N VAL A 160 13.71 4.39 3.84
CA VAL A 160 12.43 4.00 3.24
C VAL A 160 11.49 5.20 3.18
N ASP A 161 11.30 5.91 4.29
CA ASP A 161 10.41 7.08 4.38
C ASP A 161 10.79 8.17 3.38
N ARG A 162 12.08 8.47 3.27
CA ARG A 162 12.60 9.48 2.34
C ARG A 162 12.32 9.11 0.89
N GLU A 163 12.60 7.86 0.53
CA GLU A 163 12.46 7.36 -0.84
C GLU A 163 10.99 7.12 -1.22
N ARG A 164 10.12 6.90 -0.23
CA ARG A 164 8.68 6.68 -0.42
C ARG A 164 7.81 7.89 -0.13
N LYS A 165 8.38 9.05 0.22
CA LYS A 165 7.65 10.31 0.44
C LYS A 165 6.64 10.66 -0.67
N TYR A 166 6.93 10.28 -1.92
CA TYR A 166 6.02 10.52 -3.04
C TYR A 166 4.70 9.73 -2.93
N LEU A 167 4.66 8.59 -2.23
CA LEU A 167 3.44 7.79 -2.04
C LEU A 167 2.41 8.56 -1.24
N SER A 168 2.82 9.27 -0.16
CA SER A 168 1.92 10.11 0.62
C SER A 168 1.30 11.21 -0.25
N LYS A 169 2.12 11.88 -1.09
CA LYS A 169 1.62 12.87 -2.04
C LYS A 169 0.62 12.25 -3.04
N ARG A 170 0.98 11.15 -3.67
CA ARG A 170 0.11 10.42 -4.61
C ARG A 170 -1.22 10.03 -3.96
N ASN A 171 -1.19 9.53 -2.72
CA ASN A 171 -2.39 9.11 -2.01
C ASN A 171 -3.28 10.30 -1.67
N ASN A 172 -2.70 11.43 -1.29
CA ASN A 172 -3.44 12.67 -1.08
C ASN A 172 -4.10 13.16 -2.38
N ASP A 173 -3.37 13.18 -3.51
CA ASP A 173 -3.91 13.58 -4.81
C ASP A 173 -5.09 12.67 -5.22
N ARG A 174 -4.95 11.36 -5.01
CA ARG A 174 -6.04 10.39 -5.26
C ARG A 174 -7.24 10.57 -4.33
N LEU A 175 -7.02 10.96 -3.08
CA LEU A 175 -8.08 11.21 -2.12
C LEU A 175 -8.86 12.49 -2.46
N ILE A 176 -8.16 13.54 -2.89
CA ILE A 176 -8.79 14.77 -3.38
C ILE A 176 -9.70 14.46 -4.56
N LYS A 177 -9.16 13.77 -5.58
CA LYS A 177 -9.95 13.38 -6.75
C LYS A 177 -11.20 12.57 -6.38
N PHE A 178 -11.06 11.61 -5.46
CA PHE A 178 -12.19 10.82 -4.99
C PHE A 178 -13.30 11.66 -4.36
N LYS A 179 -12.93 12.69 -3.57
CA LYS A 179 -13.90 13.63 -2.97
C LYS A 179 -14.60 14.48 -4.03
N ASP A 180 -13.86 14.93 -5.03
CA ASP A 180 -14.41 15.69 -6.16
C ASP A 180 -15.42 14.84 -6.94
N ASP A 181 -15.08 13.58 -7.23
CA ASP A 181 -15.95 12.64 -7.95
C ASP A 181 -17.26 12.36 -7.17
N ILE A 182 -17.19 12.21 -5.83
CA ILE A 182 -18.38 12.07 -4.98
C ILE A 182 -19.23 13.34 -5.04
N SER A 183 -18.61 14.51 -4.91
CA SER A 183 -19.29 15.80 -4.90
C SER A 183 -20.03 16.05 -6.21
N GLU A 184 -19.40 15.74 -7.34
CA GLU A 184 -20.04 15.87 -8.65
C GLU A 184 -21.21 14.89 -8.80
N LYS A 185 -21.05 13.64 -8.37
CA LYS A 185 -22.13 12.66 -8.40
C LYS A 185 -23.32 13.08 -7.55
N GLN A 186 -23.08 13.66 -6.38
CA GLN A 186 -24.12 14.25 -5.54
C GLN A 186 -24.87 15.38 -6.27
N ARG A 187 -24.15 16.30 -6.92
CA ARG A 187 -24.77 17.39 -7.71
C ARG A 187 -25.68 16.85 -8.82
N LEU A 188 -25.21 15.85 -9.57
CA LEU A 188 -25.99 15.23 -10.64
C LEU A 188 -27.25 14.54 -10.12
N THR A 189 -27.17 13.87 -8.96
CA THR A 189 -28.37 13.29 -8.32
C THR A 189 -29.36 14.36 -7.87
N THR A 190 -28.91 15.52 -7.38
CA THR A 190 -29.79 16.63 -6.98
C THR A 190 -30.49 17.29 -8.18
N ILE A 191 -29.78 17.49 -9.29
CA ILE A 191 -30.38 18.07 -10.52
C ILE A 191 -31.45 17.13 -11.10
N SER A 192 -31.18 15.83 -11.07
CA SER A 192 -32.11 14.80 -11.57
C SER A 192 -33.39 14.71 -10.73
N THR A 193 -33.32 14.96 -9.42
CA THR A 193 -34.48 14.93 -8.52
C THR A 193 -35.25 16.25 -8.46
N THR A 194 -34.67 17.38 -8.90
CA THR A 194 -35.28 18.71 -8.81
C THR A 194 -35.82 19.25 -10.14
N SER A 195 -35.69 18.53 -11.25
CA SER A 195 -36.35 18.90 -12.52
C SER A 195 -37.85 18.59 -12.46
N PRO A 196 -38.75 19.58 -12.39
CA PRO A 196 -40.19 19.32 -12.45
C PRO A 196 -40.53 18.95 -13.90
N MET A 197 -41.15 17.79 -14.12
CA MET A 197 -41.88 17.57 -15.37
C MET A 197 -43.02 18.57 -15.43
N ASN A 198 -42.84 19.60 -16.25
CA ASN A 198 -43.88 20.57 -16.56
C ASN A 198 -44.90 19.90 -17.51
N ASN A 199 -45.69 18.97 -16.97
CA ASN A 199 -46.87 18.47 -17.65
C ASN A 199 -48.00 19.48 -17.43
N GLN A 200 -48.02 20.52 -18.27
CA GLN A 200 -49.27 21.26 -18.49
C GLN A 200 -50.22 20.33 -19.25
N GLU A 201 -51.08 19.63 -18.52
CA GLU A 201 -52.35 19.14 -19.07
C GLU A 201 -53.21 20.35 -19.43
N VAL A 202 -53.12 20.78 -20.69
CA VAL A 202 -54.13 21.65 -21.29
C VAL A 202 -55.34 20.79 -21.56
N ASN A 203 -56.32 20.84 -20.66
CA ASN A 203 -57.61 20.16 -20.80
C ASN A 203 -58.41 20.81 -21.96
N PRO A 204 -58.69 20.12 -23.08
CA PRO A 204 -59.34 20.74 -24.25
C PRO A 204 -60.88 20.73 -24.20
N PHE A 205 -61.50 20.34 -23.10
CA PHE A 205 -62.97 20.30 -23.00
C PHE A 205 -63.48 21.02 -21.75
N ALA A 206 -63.53 22.35 -21.84
CA ALA A 206 -64.40 23.17 -21.04
C ALA A 206 -65.38 23.88 -21.98
N PHE A 207 -66.57 23.28 -22.15
CA PHE A 207 -67.81 23.93 -22.56
C PHE A 207 -68.93 23.36 -21.70
#